data_AF-A0A3M1C2Z6-F1
#
_entry.id   AF-A0A3M1C2Z6-F1
#
_cell.length_a   1.000
_cell.length_b   1.000
_cell.length_c   1.000
_cell.angle_alpha   90.00
_cell.angle_beta   90.00
_cell.angle_gamma   90.00
#
_symmetry.space_group_name_H-M   'P 1'
#
loop_
_entity.id
_entity.type
_entity.pdbx_description
1 polymer ?
#
loop_
_entity_poly.entity_id
_entity_poly.type
_entity_poly.pdbx_seq_one_letter_code
_entity_poly.pdbx_strand_id
1 'polypeptide(L)' 'MTERLYLYDTTLRDGQQTQGVQFSVAEKIAIAEALDGLGVDYIEGG' A
#
# COMPACT_ATOMS: atom_id res chain seq x y z
N MET A 1 16.97 24.79 -0.65
CA MET A 1 16.71 23.66 0.27
C MET A 1 15.97 22.60 -0.52
N THR A 2 16.30 21.33 -0.35
CA THR A 2 15.52 20.23 -0.92
C THR A 2 14.43 19.85 0.07
N GLU A 3 13.18 19.89 -0.37
CA GLU A 3 12.04 19.43 0.42
C GLU A 3 12.02 17.89 0.44
N ARG A 4 11.65 17.30 1.58
CA ARG A 4 11.46 15.85 1.67
C ARG A 4 10.15 15.47 0.97
N LEU A 5 10.24 14.58 -0.02
CA LEU A 5 9.09 13.92 -0.62
C LEU A 5 8.59 12.82 0.33
N TYR A 6 7.27 12.71 0.48
CA TYR A 6 6.62 11.62 1.19
C TYR A 6 5.76 10.83 0.22
N LEU A 7 5.77 9.51 0.34
CA LEU A 7 4.95 8.60 -0.44
C LEU A 7 3.82 8.04 0.43
N TYR A 8 2.59 8.15 -0.05
CA TYR A 8 1.38 7.58 0.56
C TYR A 8 0.75 6.62 -0.45
N ASP A 9 0.81 5.32 -0.15
CA ASP A 9 0.30 4.27 -1.02
C ASP A 9 -1.11 3.85 -0.61
N THR A 10 -2.03 3.76 -1.59
CA THR A 10 -3.44 3.38 -1.37
C THR A 10 -3.79 2.00 -1.93
N THR A 11 -2.80 1.17 -2.28
CA THR A 11 -3.01 -0.13 -2.95
C THR A 11 -3.94 -1.06 -2.17
N LEU A 12 -3.78 -1.15 -0.84
CA LEU A 12 -4.60 -2.05 -0.02
C LEU A 12 -6.04 -1.56 0.17
N ARG A 13 -6.26 -0.24 0.14
CA ARG A 13 -7.58 0.38 0.33
C ARG A 13 -8.32 0.56 -0.99
N ASP A 14 -7.78 1.37 -1.87
CA ASP A 14 -8.39 1.71 -3.17
C ASP A 14 -8.33 0.52 -4.13
N GLY A 15 -7.22 -0.22 -4.11
CA GLY A 15 -7.08 -1.43 -4.93
C GLY A 15 -8.15 -2.45 -4.60
N GLN A 16 -8.46 -2.67 -3.31
CA GLN A 16 -9.54 -3.60 -2.91
C GLN A 16 -10.95 -3.09 -3.23
N GLN A 17 -11.15 -1.77 -3.36
CA GLN A 17 -12.43 -1.20 -3.79
C GLN A 17 -12.66 -1.34 -5.31
N THR A 18 -11.63 -1.73 -6.06
CA THR A 18 -11.75 -1.98 -7.49
C THR A 18 -12.60 -3.22 -7.75
N GLN A 19 -13.57 -3.10 -8.66
CA GLN A 19 -14.47 -4.20 -9.02
C GLN A 19 -13.70 -5.44 -9.46
N GLY A 20 -14.01 -6.57 -8.83
CA GLY A 20 -13.36 -7.86 -9.11
C GLY A 20 -12.01 -8.06 -8.41
N VAL A 21 -11.54 -7.10 -7.59
CA VAL A 21 -10.33 -7.26 -6.78
C VAL A 21 -10.72 -7.64 -5.36
N GLN A 22 -10.13 -8.73 -4.86
CA GLN A 22 -10.22 -9.16 -3.47
C GLN A 22 -8.87 -9.68 -3.03
N PHE A 23 -8.32 -9.08 -1.98
CA PHE A 23 -7.11 -9.58 -1.34
C PHE A 23 -7.50 -10.43 -0.13
N SER A 24 -6.99 -11.65 -0.09
CA SER A 24 -6.93 -12.44 1.13
C SER A 24 -6.04 -11.77 2.17
N VAL A 25 -6.18 -12.15 3.43
CA VAL A 25 -5.33 -11.63 4.52
C VAL A 25 -3.85 -11.87 4.24
N ALA A 26 -3.49 -13.03 3.69
CA ALA A 26 -2.11 -13.36 3.35
C ALA A 26 -1.56 -12.45 2.23
N GLU A 27 -2.37 -12.15 1.21
CA GLU A 27 -1.98 -11.22 0.14
C GLU A 27 -1.80 -9.80 0.69
N LYS A 28 -2.68 -9.34 1.59
CA LYS A 28 -2.53 -8.03 2.22
C LYS A 28 -1.20 -7.90 2.98
N ILE A 29 -0.82 -8.94 3.72
CA ILE A 29 0.46 -8.96 4.46
C ILE A 29 1.63 -8.91 3.47
N ALA A 30 1.61 -9.76 2.44
CA ALA A 30 2.69 -9.79 1.45
C ALA A 30 2.84 -8.45 0.68
N ILE A 31 1.72 -7.81 0.34
CA ILE A 31 1.72 -6.48 -0.31
C ILE A 31 2.27 -5.42 0.65
N ALA A 32 1.86 -5.43 1.92
CA ALA A 32 2.35 -4.49 2.92
C ALA A 32 3.86 -4.62 3.14
N GLU A 33 4.37 -5.85 3.26
CA GLU A 33 5.81 -6.12 3.39
C GLU A 33 6.60 -5.67 2.14
N ALA A 34 6.03 -5.85 0.95
CA ALA A 34 6.64 -5.37 -0.28
C ALA A 34 6.70 -3.84 -0.35
N LEU A 35 5.63 -3.14 0.03
CA LEU A 35 5.57 -1.68 0.06
C LEU A 35 6.52 -1.09 1.12
N ASP A 36 6.62 -1.74 2.29
CA ASP A 36 7.60 -1.39 3.32
C ASP A 36 9.04 -1.58 2.81
N GLY A 37 9.32 -2.70 2.13
CA GLY A 37 10.62 -2.96 1.51
C GLY A 37 11.01 -1.95 0.42
N LEU A 38 10.03 -1.28 -0.21
CA LEU A 38 10.25 -0.17 -1.16
C LEU A 38 10.51 1.17 -0.46
N GLY A 39 10.29 1.26 0.86
CA GLY A 39 10.50 2.48 1.65
C GLY A 39 9.38 3.52 1.51
N VAL A 40 8.14 3.09 1.25
CA VAL A 40 6.97 3.99 1.26
C VAL A 40 6.75 4.52 2.68
N ASP A 41 6.53 5.83 2.82
CA ASP A 41 6.38 6.44 4.15
C ASP A 41 5.06 6.04 4.84
N TYR A 42 3.99 5.82 4.06
CA TYR A 42 2.67 5.46 4.55
C TYR A 42 1.95 4.47 3.64
N ILE A 43 1.33 3.46 4.23
CA ILE A 43 0.48 2.49 3.53
C ILE A 43 -0.94 2.60 4.10
N GLU A 44 -1.92 2.90 3.26
CA GLU A 44 -3.33 2.97 3.66
C GLU A 44 -3.94 1.57 3.75
N GLY A 45 -4.32 1.17 4.97
CA GLY A 45 -4.95 -0.13 5.22
C GLY A 45 -6.42 -0.21 4.81
N GLY A 46 -6.89 -1.43 4.53
CA GLY A 46 -8.29 -1.76 4.20
C GLY A 46 -8.61 -3.23 4.39
#